data_AF-A0A5C8MU78-F1
#
_entry.id   AF-A0A5C8MU78-F1
#
_cell.length_a   1.000
_cell.length_b   1.000
_cell.length_c   1.000
_cell.angle_alpha   90.00
_cell.angle_beta   90.00
_cell.angle_gamma   90.00
#
_symmetry.space_group_name_H-M   'P 1'
#
loop_
_entity.id
_entity.type
_entity.pdbx_description
1 polymer ?
#
loop_
_entity_poly.entity_id
_entity_poly.type
_entity_poly.pdbx_seq_one_letter_code
_entity_poly.pdbx_strand_id
1 'polypeptide(L)'
;MRKRWWMVVSAVILSLSLFSGVLAKGPSEEKKNKKLELGVEVLLKEQKHLIKGKRVGLITNPTGVDQRLNSVVDLLYNDPDVELVALYGPEHGVRGSAQAGEYVPFYIDEKTGLPVYSLYGPTKKPTPEMLKGVDVLLFDIQDVGTRFYTYIYTMAYAMQAAKENNIPFIVLDRPNPLGGTKVEGPVLDPKYSSFVGMYPIPLRHGMTVGELALLFNEEFGIGADVTVVKMKGWKRSMYYDDTRLQWVLPSPNMPTLDTALVYPGAALIEGTNVSEGRGTTKPFELIGAPFIDSIELAEKLNALHLPGVVFRPASFTPTFSKHSGKLTHGIQIHVTNRDAFKPVETGLSIVKTIHDLYPDQFAFSKENSQGISFFDQLIGNGWVRQAIEDGISVDEMKQKWEKDVEAFMKIRKQYLLY
;
A
#
# COMPACT_ATOMS: atom_id res chain seq x y z
N MET A 1 23.36 -82.95 14.60
CA MET A 1 24.58 -82.43 13.93
C MET A 1 24.17 -81.60 12.72
N ARG A 2 24.11 -80.28 12.86
CA ARG A 2 23.61 -79.34 11.83
C ARG A 2 24.63 -78.23 11.64
N LYS A 3 25.21 -78.13 10.43
CA LYS A 3 25.96 -76.97 9.95
C LYS A 3 25.81 -76.89 8.42
N ARG A 4 25.71 -75.64 7.95
CA ARG A 4 25.94 -75.12 6.58
C ARG A 4 24.86 -75.36 5.53
N TRP A 5 23.93 -74.42 5.41
CA TRP A 5 23.40 -73.93 4.13
C TRP A 5 23.46 -72.38 4.21
N TRP A 6 24.45 -71.80 3.55
CA TRP A 6 24.65 -70.35 3.40
C TRP A 6 24.81 -70.06 1.90
N MET A 7 24.22 -68.93 1.47
CA MET A 7 24.61 -68.12 0.31
C MET A 7 24.50 -68.76 -1.08
N VAL A 8 23.31 -68.70 -1.71
CA VAL A 8 23.08 -68.23 -3.10
C VAL A 8 21.57 -67.91 -3.27
N VAL A 9 21.09 -66.81 -2.69
CA VAL A 9 19.72 -66.26 -2.99
C VAL A 9 19.80 -64.87 -3.66
N SER A 10 21.01 -64.48 -4.09
CA SER A 10 21.22 -63.28 -4.89
C SER A 10 21.50 -63.71 -6.33
N ALA A 11 20.62 -63.33 -7.27
CA ALA A 11 20.84 -63.22 -8.73
C ALA A 11 19.88 -63.97 -9.70
N VAL A 12 18.61 -64.24 -9.37
CA VAL A 12 17.63 -64.76 -10.38
C VAL A 12 16.25 -64.07 -10.35
N ILE A 13 16.13 -62.86 -9.79
CA ILE A 13 14.92 -62.00 -9.97
C ILE A 13 15.30 -60.77 -10.79
N LEU A 14 15.95 -61.01 -11.93
CA LEU A 14 16.43 -59.96 -12.84
C LEU A 14 16.40 -60.48 -14.28
N SER A 15 15.20 -60.81 -14.76
CA SER A 15 14.80 -60.84 -16.19
C SER A 15 13.47 -61.55 -16.31
N LEU A 16 12.45 -60.85 -16.83
CA LEU A 16 11.14 -61.30 -17.34
C LEU A 16 9.95 -60.59 -16.67
N SER A 17 9.73 -59.34 -17.06
CA SER A 17 8.42 -58.84 -17.47
C SER A 17 8.54 -57.40 -17.97
N LEU A 18 8.92 -57.30 -19.25
CA LEU A 18 8.61 -56.16 -20.10
C LEU A 18 7.09 -56.09 -20.32
N PHE A 19 6.59 -54.87 -20.57
CA PHE A 19 5.26 -54.52 -21.09
C PHE A 19 4.05 -54.63 -20.14
N SER A 20 3.85 -53.57 -19.38
CA SER A 20 2.52 -52.96 -19.27
C SER A 20 2.69 -51.44 -19.35
N GLY A 21 2.55 -50.93 -20.57
CA GLY A 21 2.44 -49.50 -20.83
C GLY A 21 1.19 -48.98 -20.15
N VAL A 22 1.36 -48.02 -19.25
CA VAL A 22 0.37 -47.00 -19.00
C VAL A 22 1.08 -45.67 -19.23
N LEU A 23 0.93 -45.17 -20.46
CA LEU A 23 1.02 -43.76 -20.79
C LEU A 23 -0.03 -43.03 -19.94
N ALA A 24 0.31 -42.71 -18.70
CA ALA A 24 -0.34 -41.62 -18.00
C ALA A 24 0.34 -40.33 -18.47
N LYS A 25 0.06 -39.93 -19.72
CA LYS A 25 0.01 -38.49 -20.05
C LYS A 25 -1.16 -37.93 -19.24
N GLY A 26 -0.91 -37.66 -17.96
CA GLY A 26 -1.73 -36.67 -17.28
C GLY A 26 -1.59 -35.36 -18.08
N PRO A 27 -2.65 -34.55 -18.21
CA PRO A 27 -2.45 -33.22 -18.75
C PRO A 27 -1.55 -32.49 -17.77
N SER A 28 -0.25 -32.43 -18.06
CA SER A 28 0.59 -31.34 -17.63
C SER A 28 0.15 -30.11 -18.43
N GLU A 29 -1.09 -29.69 -18.23
CA GLU A 29 -1.38 -28.29 -18.17
C GLU A 29 -0.73 -27.80 -16.86
N GLU A 30 0.60 -27.63 -16.89
CA GLU A 30 1.09 -26.34 -16.45
C GLU A 30 0.24 -25.34 -17.23
N LYS A 31 -0.88 -24.91 -16.66
CA LYS A 31 -1.50 -23.65 -17.02
C LYS A 31 -0.30 -22.73 -17.08
N LYS A 32 0.06 -22.27 -18.30
CA LYS A 32 1.03 -21.21 -18.50
C LYS A 32 0.52 -20.08 -17.62
N ASN A 33 0.97 -20.06 -16.37
CA ASN A 33 0.62 -19.04 -15.43
C ASN A 33 1.32 -17.86 -16.06
N LYS A 34 0.56 -17.03 -16.80
CA LYS A 34 1.12 -15.91 -17.54
C LYS A 34 1.99 -15.19 -16.53
N LYS A 35 3.30 -15.24 -16.75
CA LYS A 35 4.28 -14.73 -15.80
C LYS A 35 3.86 -13.30 -15.51
N LEU A 36 3.71 -12.95 -14.23
CA LEU A 36 3.44 -11.58 -13.85
C LEU A 36 4.52 -10.70 -14.48
N GLU A 37 4.16 -9.53 -15.01
CA GLU A 37 5.10 -8.51 -15.46
C GLU A 37 4.61 -7.15 -14.96
N LEU A 38 5.49 -6.43 -14.26
CA LEU A 38 5.22 -5.08 -13.78
C LEU A 38 5.17 -4.07 -14.94
N GLY A 39 4.55 -2.91 -14.72
CA GLY A 39 4.49 -1.85 -15.73
C GLY A 39 5.87 -1.49 -16.30
N VAL A 40 6.92 -1.44 -15.45
CA VAL A 40 8.30 -1.20 -15.88
C VAL A 40 8.85 -2.26 -16.83
N GLU A 41 8.53 -3.55 -16.60
CA GLU A 41 9.00 -4.63 -17.47
C GLU A 41 8.26 -4.63 -18.80
N VAL A 42 6.95 -4.36 -18.78
CA VAL A 42 6.14 -4.22 -19.99
C VAL A 42 6.59 -3.01 -20.82
N LEU A 43 6.90 -1.89 -20.17
CA LEU A 43 7.44 -0.70 -20.82
C LEU A 43 8.73 -1.04 -21.57
N LEU A 44 9.72 -1.61 -20.87
CA LEU A 44 11.05 -1.86 -21.45
C LEU A 44 11.04 -2.93 -22.53
N LYS A 45 10.18 -3.95 -22.42
CA LYS A 45 10.12 -5.06 -23.39
C LYS A 45 9.25 -4.76 -24.62
N GLU A 46 8.14 -4.04 -24.44
CA GLU A 46 7.08 -4.00 -25.46
C GLU A 46 6.65 -2.58 -25.83
N GLN A 47 6.78 -1.61 -24.92
CA GLN A 47 6.27 -0.26 -25.12
C GLN A 47 7.36 0.81 -25.05
N LYS A 48 8.61 0.44 -25.30
CA LYS A 48 9.77 1.36 -25.23
C LYS A 48 9.62 2.59 -26.14
N HIS A 49 8.88 2.46 -27.23
CA HIS A 49 8.53 3.57 -28.13
C HIS A 49 7.86 4.75 -27.43
N LEU A 50 7.25 4.55 -26.26
CA LEU A 50 6.66 5.63 -25.45
C LEU A 50 7.71 6.60 -24.89
N ILE A 51 8.94 6.14 -24.67
CA ILE A 51 10.03 6.91 -24.04
C ILE A 51 11.30 7.03 -24.90
N LYS A 52 11.40 6.26 -25.99
CA LYS A 52 12.59 6.25 -26.85
C LYS A 52 12.87 7.63 -27.44
N GLY A 53 14.10 8.12 -27.26
CA GLY A 53 14.55 9.42 -27.77
C GLY A 53 13.89 10.64 -27.10
N LYS A 54 13.27 10.44 -25.92
CA LYS A 54 12.69 11.51 -25.10
C LYS A 54 13.54 11.73 -23.86
N ARG A 55 13.57 12.96 -23.35
CA ARG A 55 14.13 13.29 -22.04
C ARG A 55 13.13 12.90 -20.95
N VAL A 56 13.47 11.88 -20.18
CA VAL A 56 12.59 11.27 -19.19
C VAL A 56 12.84 11.87 -17.81
N GLY A 57 11.77 12.35 -17.18
CA GLY A 57 11.73 12.63 -15.74
C GLY A 57 11.08 11.46 -15.01
N LEU A 58 11.65 11.00 -13.90
CA LEU A 58 11.17 9.82 -13.17
C LEU A 58 10.77 10.14 -11.73
N ILE A 59 9.50 9.93 -11.42
CA ILE A 59 8.94 9.99 -10.07
C ILE A 59 9.00 8.58 -9.48
N THR A 60 9.87 8.36 -8.50
CA THR A 60 10.14 7.04 -7.93
C THR A 60 10.61 7.14 -6.48
N ASN A 61 10.63 6.00 -5.80
CA ASN A 61 11.31 5.78 -4.53
C ASN A 61 12.02 4.40 -4.56
N PRO A 62 12.52 3.84 -3.45
CA PRO A 62 13.19 2.53 -3.46
C PRO A 62 12.33 1.37 -3.96
N THR A 63 11.01 1.51 -3.95
CA THR A 63 10.09 0.45 -4.42
C THR A 63 10.01 0.35 -5.94
N GLY A 64 10.51 1.38 -6.65
CA GLY A 64 10.67 1.39 -8.10
C GLY A 64 11.77 0.41 -8.52
N VAL A 65 11.43 -0.87 -8.50
CA VAL A 65 12.30 -1.99 -8.91
C VAL A 65 11.56 -2.97 -9.81
N ASP A 66 12.30 -3.71 -10.64
CA ASP A 66 11.80 -4.87 -11.37
C ASP A 66 11.68 -6.12 -10.45
N GLN A 67 11.23 -7.25 -11.01
CA GLN A 67 11.12 -8.51 -10.26
C GLN A 67 12.45 -9.05 -9.71
N ARG A 68 13.58 -8.55 -10.21
CA ARG A 68 14.92 -8.94 -9.80
C ARG A 68 15.55 -7.91 -8.85
N LEU A 69 14.77 -6.93 -8.38
CA LEU A 69 15.20 -5.85 -7.50
C LEU A 69 16.19 -4.88 -8.13
N ASN A 70 16.25 -4.82 -9.46
CA ASN A 70 17.01 -3.77 -10.14
C ASN A 70 16.20 -2.47 -10.08
N SER A 71 16.82 -1.38 -9.63
CA SER A 71 16.15 -0.08 -9.58
C SER A 71 15.73 0.40 -10.97
N VAL A 72 14.51 0.93 -11.08
CA VAL A 72 14.03 1.57 -12.30
C VAL A 72 14.90 2.77 -12.70
N VAL A 73 15.51 3.47 -11.73
CA VAL A 73 16.51 4.51 -12.00
C VAL A 73 17.68 3.93 -12.80
N ASP A 74 18.24 2.83 -12.33
CA ASP A 74 19.39 2.18 -12.98
C ASP A 74 19.00 1.55 -14.32
N LEU A 75 17.81 0.95 -14.41
CA LEU A 75 17.31 0.34 -15.64
C LEU A 75 17.15 1.39 -16.75
N LEU A 76 16.57 2.55 -16.44
CA LEU A 76 16.38 3.62 -17.42
C LEU A 76 17.68 4.36 -17.74
N TYR A 77 18.52 4.65 -16.74
CA TYR A 77 19.79 5.36 -16.93
C TYR A 77 20.78 4.59 -17.81
N ASN A 78 20.79 3.26 -17.70
CA ASN A 78 21.69 2.40 -18.47
C ASN A 78 21.10 1.92 -19.81
N ASP A 79 19.86 2.27 -20.14
CA ASP A 79 19.25 1.89 -21.41
C ASP A 79 19.66 2.89 -22.52
N PRO A 80 20.36 2.45 -23.58
CA PRO A 80 20.90 3.37 -24.60
C PRO A 80 19.83 4.07 -25.44
N ASP A 81 18.58 3.63 -25.39
CA ASP A 81 17.46 4.26 -26.09
C ASP A 81 16.73 5.32 -25.25
N VAL A 82 17.12 5.50 -23.97
CA VAL A 82 16.42 6.35 -22.99
C VAL A 82 17.37 7.42 -22.46
N GLU A 83 16.90 8.66 -22.43
CA GLU A 83 17.64 9.78 -21.83
C GLU A 83 17.00 10.17 -20.51
N LEU A 84 17.44 9.58 -19.39
CA LEU A 84 16.95 9.94 -18.06
C LEU A 84 17.62 11.24 -17.59
N VAL A 85 16.84 12.30 -17.35
CA VAL A 85 17.39 13.65 -17.08
C VAL A 85 17.12 14.19 -15.68
N ALA A 86 16.12 13.66 -14.98
CA ALA A 86 15.76 14.14 -13.64
C ALA A 86 15.03 13.06 -12.82
N LEU A 87 15.24 13.09 -11.50
CA LEU A 87 14.54 12.26 -10.52
C LEU A 87 13.68 13.12 -9.60
N TYR A 88 12.53 12.58 -9.19
CA TYR A 88 11.60 13.25 -8.29
C TYR A 88 11.22 12.30 -7.16
N GLY A 89 11.58 12.66 -5.93
CA GLY A 89 11.29 11.85 -4.74
C GLY A 89 10.03 12.33 -4.03
N PRO A 90 9.08 11.44 -3.71
CA PRO A 90 7.95 11.76 -2.83
C PRO A 90 8.41 11.86 -1.37
N GLU A 91 7.48 11.72 -0.42
CA GLU A 91 7.80 11.46 0.98
C GLU A 91 8.80 10.27 1.11
N HIS A 92 9.81 10.42 1.98
CA HIS A 92 10.98 9.54 2.16
C HIS A 92 12.09 9.64 1.09
N GLY A 93 11.85 10.37 -0.01
CA GLY A 93 12.83 10.61 -1.07
C GLY A 93 13.11 9.42 -2.00
N VAL A 94 13.92 9.66 -3.03
CA VAL A 94 14.20 8.67 -4.11
C VAL A 94 14.94 7.44 -3.60
N ARG A 95 15.90 7.61 -2.68
CA ARG A 95 16.72 6.53 -2.12
C ARG A 95 16.24 6.06 -0.73
N GLY A 96 15.13 6.60 -0.23
CA GLY A 96 14.43 6.10 0.98
C GLY A 96 15.14 6.35 2.31
N SER A 97 16.02 7.34 2.40
CA SER A 97 16.87 7.57 3.57
C SER A 97 16.20 8.36 4.72
N ALA A 98 14.97 8.86 4.54
CA ALA A 98 14.32 9.76 5.50
C ALA A 98 13.12 9.14 6.23
N GLN A 99 12.91 9.52 7.49
CA GLN A 99 11.74 9.11 8.30
C GLN A 99 10.44 9.78 7.83
N ALA A 100 9.31 9.31 8.36
CA ALA A 100 8.01 9.93 8.09
C ALA A 100 7.97 11.37 8.58
N GLY A 101 7.49 12.28 7.74
CA GLY A 101 7.50 13.72 8.03
C GLY A 101 8.84 14.44 7.83
N GLU A 102 9.95 13.73 7.57
CA GLU A 102 11.25 14.37 7.32
C GLU A 102 11.36 14.91 5.89
N TYR A 103 11.92 16.12 5.76
CA TYR A 103 12.13 16.76 4.47
C TYR A 103 13.51 16.39 3.89
N VAL A 104 13.51 15.87 2.67
CA VAL A 104 14.73 15.66 1.87
C VAL A 104 14.86 16.83 0.90
N PRO A 105 15.91 17.66 0.97
CA PRO A 105 16.12 18.77 0.05
C PRO A 105 16.60 18.29 -1.34
N PHE A 106 16.70 19.22 -2.28
CA PHE A 106 17.34 18.97 -3.58
C PHE A 106 18.79 18.49 -3.42
N TYR A 107 19.19 17.52 -4.24
CA TYR A 107 20.57 17.04 -4.32
C TYR A 107 20.90 16.46 -5.70
N ILE A 108 22.16 16.13 -5.93
CA ILE A 108 22.60 15.38 -7.12
C ILE A 108 22.80 13.92 -6.72
N ASP A 109 22.15 12.99 -7.43
CA ASP A 109 22.29 11.56 -7.18
C ASP A 109 23.74 11.13 -7.46
N GLU A 110 24.42 10.60 -6.45
CA GLU A 110 25.86 10.29 -6.52
C GLU A 110 26.20 9.27 -7.61
N LYS A 111 25.28 8.35 -7.92
CA LYS A 111 25.51 7.27 -8.87
C LYS A 111 25.30 7.71 -10.32
N THR A 112 24.25 8.49 -10.58
CA THR A 112 23.84 8.87 -11.94
C THR A 112 24.27 10.28 -12.34
N GLY A 113 24.61 11.13 -11.37
CA GLY A 113 24.89 12.55 -11.58
C GLY A 113 23.63 13.38 -11.89
N LEU A 114 22.44 12.81 -11.74
CA LEU A 114 21.17 13.46 -12.08
C LEU A 114 20.66 14.36 -10.95
N PRO A 115 19.96 15.47 -11.27
CA PRO A 115 19.25 16.26 -10.29
C PRO A 115 18.11 15.45 -9.66
N VAL A 116 17.99 15.54 -8.33
CA VAL A 116 16.91 14.95 -7.56
C VAL A 116 16.09 16.04 -6.88
N TYR A 117 14.82 16.15 -7.26
CA TYR A 117 13.87 17.11 -6.72
C TYR A 117 12.98 16.46 -5.65
N SER A 118 12.63 17.24 -4.63
CA SER A 118 11.72 16.82 -3.57
C SER A 118 10.28 17.21 -3.91
N LEU A 119 9.37 16.24 -3.87
CA LEU A 119 7.92 16.43 -4.00
C LEU A 119 7.22 16.29 -2.64
N TYR A 120 7.89 16.72 -1.57
CA TYR A 120 7.38 16.72 -0.21
C TYR A 120 7.65 18.05 0.51
N GLY A 121 6.93 18.30 1.61
CA GLY A 121 7.09 19.54 2.39
C GLY A 121 6.61 20.79 1.63
N PRO A 122 7.47 21.80 1.40
CA PRO A 122 7.10 23.06 0.75
C PRO A 122 6.71 22.90 -0.73
N THR A 123 7.19 21.85 -1.39
CA THR A 123 6.95 21.62 -2.83
C THR A 123 6.41 20.22 -3.01
N LYS A 124 5.07 20.08 -3.13
CA LYS A 124 4.41 18.78 -3.37
C LYS A 124 4.07 18.53 -4.84
N LYS A 125 4.01 19.61 -5.61
CA LYS A 125 3.75 19.63 -7.05
C LYS A 125 5.04 20.07 -7.76
N PRO A 126 5.51 19.35 -8.80
CA PRO A 126 6.66 19.80 -9.58
C PRO A 126 6.44 21.22 -10.12
N THR A 127 7.45 22.09 -10.00
CA THR A 127 7.39 23.44 -10.58
C THR A 127 7.80 23.41 -12.06
N PRO A 128 7.43 24.41 -12.86
CA PRO A 128 7.88 24.51 -14.26
C PRO A 128 9.41 24.43 -14.40
N GLU A 129 10.17 24.99 -13.46
CA GLU A 129 11.63 24.95 -13.44
C GLU A 129 12.15 23.53 -13.24
N MET A 130 11.51 22.75 -12.36
CA MET A 130 11.86 21.35 -12.13
C MET A 130 11.55 20.47 -13.35
N LEU A 131 10.62 20.90 -14.21
CA LEU A 131 10.20 20.19 -15.43
C LEU A 131 10.95 20.66 -16.68
N LYS A 132 11.84 21.65 -16.55
CA LYS A 132 12.58 22.20 -17.69
C LYS A 132 13.45 21.12 -18.32
N GLY A 133 13.19 20.85 -19.59
CA GLY A 133 13.93 19.86 -20.36
C GLY A 133 13.47 18.42 -20.15
N VAL A 134 12.29 18.21 -19.57
CA VAL A 134 11.60 16.92 -19.53
C VAL A 134 10.56 16.86 -20.65
N ASP A 135 10.59 15.81 -21.46
CA ASP A 135 9.65 15.56 -22.55
C ASP A 135 8.55 14.56 -22.14
N VAL A 136 8.78 13.77 -21.10
CA VAL A 136 7.80 12.80 -20.55
C VAL A 136 8.10 12.54 -19.07
N LEU A 137 7.04 12.49 -18.25
CA LEU A 137 7.14 12.10 -16.85
C LEU A 137 6.69 10.65 -16.66
N LEU A 138 7.50 9.85 -15.98
CA LEU A 138 7.17 8.50 -15.52
C LEU A 138 6.84 8.51 -14.04
N PHE A 139 5.85 7.71 -13.64
CA PHE A 139 5.55 7.40 -12.25
C PHE A 139 5.69 5.90 -12.01
N ASP A 140 6.58 5.50 -11.09
CA ASP A 140 6.80 4.10 -10.70
C ASP A 140 7.03 3.96 -9.19
N ILE A 141 5.93 3.82 -8.43
CA ILE A 141 5.98 3.69 -6.97
C ILE A 141 4.96 2.64 -6.52
N GLN A 142 5.38 1.73 -5.63
CA GLN A 142 4.50 0.80 -4.94
C GLN A 142 3.71 1.52 -3.84
N ASP A 143 2.39 1.58 -4.01
CA ASP A 143 1.44 2.06 -3.00
C ASP A 143 1.00 0.92 -2.05
N VAL A 144 0.17 1.22 -1.04
CA VAL A 144 -0.34 0.25 -0.04
C VAL A 144 -1.84 0.00 -0.12
N GLY A 145 -2.56 0.66 -1.02
CA GLY A 145 -4.00 0.46 -1.23
C GLY A 145 -4.90 1.20 -0.25
N THR A 146 -4.38 2.28 0.36
CA THR A 146 -5.06 3.06 1.40
C THR A 146 -5.03 4.55 1.07
N ARG A 147 -6.19 5.21 1.19
CA ARG A 147 -6.41 6.61 0.79
C ARG A 147 -5.42 7.60 1.39
N PHE A 148 -5.01 7.43 2.64
CA PHE A 148 -4.09 8.36 3.30
C PHE A 148 -2.61 8.07 3.06
N TYR A 149 -2.29 7.06 2.24
CA TYR A 149 -0.93 6.88 1.75
C TYR A 149 -0.65 7.86 0.61
N THR A 150 0.29 8.77 0.81
CA THR A 150 0.36 10.06 0.08
C THR A 150 0.84 9.95 -1.37
N TYR A 151 1.37 8.81 -1.79
CA TYR A 151 1.97 8.62 -3.11
C TYR A 151 0.99 8.82 -4.27
N ILE A 152 -0.27 8.41 -4.11
CA ILE A 152 -1.32 8.64 -5.11
C ILE A 152 -1.64 10.13 -5.29
N TYR A 153 -1.35 10.98 -4.30
CA TYR A 153 -1.53 12.43 -4.41
C TYR A 153 -0.28 13.14 -4.91
N THR A 154 0.91 12.63 -4.63
CA THR A 154 2.11 13.03 -5.38
C THR A 154 1.91 12.77 -6.88
N MET A 155 1.35 11.60 -7.24
CA MET A 155 0.97 11.29 -8.63
C MET A 155 -0.04 12.32 -9.19
N ALA A 156 -1.12 12.59 -8.46
CA ALA A 156 -2.13 13.56 -8.89
C ALA A 156 -1.56 14.97 -9.11
N TYR A 157 -0.74 15.48 -8.18
CA TYR A 157 -0.09 16.77 -8.35
C TYR A 157 0.87 16.78 -9.54
N ALA A 158 1.63 15.70 -9.74
CA ALA A 158 2.51 15.58 -10.89
C ALA A 158 1.75 15.52 -12.21
N MET A 159 0.60 14.83 -12.27
CA MET A 159 -0.29 14.86 -13.44
C MET A 159 -0.81 16.27 -13.73
N GLN A 160 -1.21 17.03 -12.71
CA GLN A 160 -1.61 18.44 -12.88
C GLN A 160 -0.46 19.30 -13.42
N ALA A 161 0.75 19.14 -12.88
CA ALA A 161 1.93 19.85 -13.37
C ALA A 161 2.27 19.46 -14.81
N ALA A 162 2.13 18.18 -15.16
CA ALA A 162 2.35 17.66 -16.50
C ALA A 162 1.34 18.28 -17.49
N LYS A 163 0.05 18.36 -17.12
CA LYS A 163 -0.98 19.05 -17.91
C LYS A 163 -0.62 20.51 -18.15
N GLU A 164 -0.27 21.25 -17.10
CA GLU A 164 0.04 22.68 -17.18
C GLU A 164 1.26 22.98 -18.08
N ASN A 165 2.17 22.01 -18.22
CA ASN A 165 3.39 22.14 -19.02
C ASN A 165 3.33 21.37 -20.36
N ASN A 166 2.19 20.78 -20.70
CA ASN A 166 2.00 19.94 -21.90
C ASN A 166 3.00 18.77 -22.00
N ILE A 167 3.29 18.14 -20.86
CA ILE A 167 4.17 16.98 -20.76
C ILE A 167 3.29 15.71 -20.65
N PRO A 168 3.45 14.71 -21.53
CA PRO A 168 2.82 13.41 -21.36
C PRO A 168 3.22 12.74 -20.04
N PHE A 169 2.26 12.11 -19.38
CA PHE A 169 2.44 11.44 -18.09
C PHE A 169 2.19 9.94 -18.22
N ILE A 170 3.16 9.12 -17.85
CA ILE A 170 3.07 7.66 -17.98
C ILE A 170 3.14 7.01 -16.60
N VAL A 171 2.15 6.19 -16.27
CA VAL A 171 2.12 5.41 -15.04
C VAL A 171 2.57 3.99 -15.33
N LEU A 172 3.64 3.55 -14.67
CA LEU A 172 4.09 2.16 -14.68
C LEU A 172 3.34 1.43 -13.58
N ASP A 173 2.29 0.70 -13.97
CA ASP A 173 1.34 0.21 -13.00
C ASP A 173 1.92 -0.90 -12.11
N ARG A 174 1.44 -0.96 -10.87
CA ARG A 174 1.89 -1.88 -9.82
C ARG A 174 0.71 -2.54 -9.08
N PRO A 175 0.88 -3.73 -8.50
CA PRO A 175 -0.17 -4.40 -7.74
C PRO A 175 -0.67 -3.53 -6.59
N ASN A 176 -1.99 -3.48 -6.37
CA ASN A 176 -2.51 -3.08 -5.06
C ASN A 176 -2.25 -4.24 -4.08
N PRO A 177 -1.48 -4.04 -2.99
CA PRO A 177 -1.08 -5.15 -2.13
C PRO A 177 -2.26 -5.76 -1.34
N LEU A 178 -3.36 -5.03 -1.21
CA LEU A 178 -4.60 -5.47 -0.58
C LEU A 178 -5.60 -6.07 -1.58
N GLY A 179 -5.18 -6.30 -2.82
CA GLY A 179 -6.03 -6.73 -3.92
C GLY A 179 -6.92 -5.62 -4.48
N GLY A 180 -7.63 -5.95 -5.56
CA GLY A 180 -8.52 -5.03 -6.28
C GLY A 180 -10.01 -5.28 -6.06
N THR A 181 -10.41 -6.30 -5.28
CA THR A 181 -11.83 -6.66 -5.11
C THR A 181 -12.51 -5.85 -4.02
N LYS A 182 -11.96 -5.91 -2.80
CA LYS A 182 -12.55 -5.31 -1.59
C LYS A 182 -12.41 -3.79 -1.58
N VAL A 183 -13.47 -3.12 -1.15
CA VAL A 183 -13.55 -1.68 -0.90
C VAL A 183 -14.16 -1.48 0.48
N GLU A 184 -13.60 -0.56 1.26
CA GLU A 184 -14.01 -0.40 2.66
C GLU A 184 -13.80 1.03 3.17
N GLY A 185 -14.69 1.43 4.08
CA GLY A 185 -14.64 2.72 4.79
C GLY A 185 -15.33 3.86 4.06
N PRO A 186 -15.57 4.98 4.76
CA PRO A 186 -16.22 6.15 4.19
C PRO A 186 -15.45 6.74 3.01
N VAL A 187 -16.22 7.18 2.01
CA VAL A 187 -15.73 8.06 0.95
C VAL A 187 -15.38 9.41 1.57
N LEU A 188 -14.27 10.01 1.12
CA LEU A 188 -13.85 11.32 1.60
C LEU A 188 -14.90 12.37 1.23
N ASP A 189 -15.37 13.11 2.23
CA ASP A 189 -16.07 14.37 2.04
C ASP A 189 -15.06 15.45 1.63
N PRO A 190 -15.22 16.11 0.47
CA PRO A 190 -14.32 17.16 -0.01
C PRO A 190 -14.02 18.28 1.00
N LYS A 191 -14.91 18.53 1.98
CA LYS A 191 -14.66 19.48 3.08
C LYS A 191 -13.44 19.10 3.92
N TYR A 192 -13.11 17.81 3.99
CA TYR A 192 -11.97 17.26 4.74
C TYR A 192 -10.76 16.97 3.84
N SER A 193 -10.78 17.46 2.60
CA SER A 193 -9.69 17.28 1.64
C SER A 193 -8.37 17.84 2.17
N SER A 194 -7.31 17.05 2.04
CA SER A 194 -5.95 17.38 2.48
C SER A 194 -4.92 16.54 1.72
N PHE A 195 -3.64 16.69 2.03
CA PHE A 195 -2.60 15.86 1.41
C PHE A 195 -2.66 14.38 1.81
N VAL A 196 -3.32 14.03 2.92
CA VAL A 196 -3.58 12.64 3.34
C VAL A 196 -4.95 12.14 2.87
N GLY A 197 -5.59 12.83 1.94
CA GLY A 197 -6.93 12.52 1.48
C GLY A 197 -7.43 13.61 0.58
N MET A 198 -7.10 13.59 -0.72
CA MET A 198 -7.41 14.69 -1.63
C MET A 198 -8.76 14.55 -2.32
N TYR A 199 -9.12 13.31 -2.68
CA TYR A 199 -10.23 13.01 -3.57
C TYR A 199 -11.27 12.09 -2.93
N PRO A 200 -12.56 12.18 -3.36
CA PRO A 200 -13.67 11.39 -2.83
C PRO A 200 -13.56 9.91 -3.23
N ILE A 201 -12.62 9.21 -2.60
CA ILE A 201 -12.45 7.76 -2.67
C ILE A 201 -12.58 7.14 -1.26
N PRO A 202 -12.97 5.86 -1.15
CA PRO A 202 -12.98 5.12 0.12
C PRO A 202 -11.59 4.96 0.72
N LEU A 203 -11.51 4.72 2.03
CA LEU A 203 -10.27 4.44 2.76
C LEU A 203 -9.47 3.29 2.15
N ARG A 204 -10.10 2.13 1.96
CA ARG A 204 -9.57 1.04 1.14
C ARG A 204 -10.27 1.12 -0.22
N HIS A 205 -9.61 1.66 -1.23
CA HIS A 205 -10.21 1.94 -2.54
C HIS A 205 -10.20 0.72 -3.49
N GLY A 206 -9.29 -0.24 -3.27
CA GLY A 206 -9.21 -1.47 -4.06
C GLY A 206 -8.93 -1.22 -5.54
N MET A 207 -8.03 -0.29 -5.86
CA MET A 207 -7.61 0.08 -7.22
C MET A 207 -6.09 0.14 -7.31
N THR A 208 -5.52 -0.13 -8.49
CA THR A 208 -4.08 0.09 -8.73
C THR A 208 -3.77 1.58 -8.90
N VAL A 209 -2.49 1.96 -8.87
CA VAL A 209 -2.09 3.36 -9.11
C VAL A 209 -2.43 3.81 -10.54
N GLY A 210 -2.33 2.91 -11.52
CA GLY A 210 -2.76 3.17 -12.90
C GLY A 210 -4.27 3.41 -13.02
N GLU A 211 -5.09 2.58 -12.37
CA GLU A 211 -6.55 2.77 -12.34
C GLU A 211 -6.94 4.08 -11.63
N LEU A 212 -6.24 4.42 -10.53
CA LEU A 212 -6.44 5.70 -9.83
C LEU A 212 -6.02 6.90 -10.67
N ALA A 213 -4.93 6.81 -11.43
CA ALA A 213 -4.52 7.88 -12.33
C ALA A 213 -5.60 8.21 -13.36
N LEU A 214 -6.19 7.19 -13.99
CA LEU A 214 -7.30 7.38 -14.93
C LEU A 214 -8.54 7.98 -14.24
N LEU A 215 -8.91 7.45 -13.07
CA LEU A 215 -10.04 7.98 -12.31
C LEU A 215 -9.81 9.45 -11.92
N PHE A 216 -8.63 9.79 -11.41
CA PHE A 216 -8.30 11.16 -11.02
C PHE A 216 -8.27 12.10 -12.23
N ASN A 217 -7.82 11.60 -13.39
CA ASN A 217 -7.74 12.39 -14.59
C ASN A 217 -9.11 12.89 -15.05
N GLU A 218 -10.09 11.99 -15.06
CA GLU A 218 -11.42 12.22 -15.60
C GLU A 218 -12.40 12.76 -14.55
N GLU A 219 -12.58 12.07 -13.42
CA GLU A 219 -13.60 12.43 -12.41
C GLU A 219 -13.25 13.71 -11.64
N PHE A 220 -11.96 14.04 -11.53
CA PHE A 220 -11.49 15.19 -10.75
C PHE A 220 -10.81 16.27 -11.61
N GLY A 221 -11.01 16.20 -12.94
CA GLY A 221 -10.74 17.30 -13.85
C GLY A 221 -9.27 17.67 -14.02
N ILE A 222 -8.33 16.72 -13.89
CA ILE A 222 -6.91 16.98 -14.17
C ILE A 222 -6.70 17.15 -15.69
N GLY A 223 -7.29 16.26 -16.50
CA GLY A 223 -7.24 16.34 -17.97
C GLY A 223 -5.84 16.30 -18.60
N ALA A 224 -4.88 15.64 -17.95
CA ALA A 224 -3.54 15.38 -18.48
C ALA A 224 -3.55 14.34 -19.61
N ASP A 225 -2.50 14.34 -20.44
CA ASP A 225 -2.23 13.25 -21.39
C ASP A 225 -1.62 12.06 -20.63
N VAL A 226 -2.48 11.16 -20.16
CA VAL A 226 -2.11 10.04 -19.28
C VAL A 226 -2.09 8.74 -20.06
N THR A 227 -0.96 8.04 -20.02
CA THR A 227 -0.83 6.67 -20.50
C THR A 227 -0.54 5.73 -19.32
N VAL A 228 -1.28 4.63 -19.20
CA VAL A 228 -0.98 3.60 -18.21
C VAL A 228 -0.34 2.40 -18.88
N VAL A 229 0.89 2.06 -18.50
CA VAL A 229 1.53 0.81 -18.89
C VAL A 229 1.02 -0.30 -17.97
N LYS A 230 0.01 -1.04 -18.46
CA LYS A 230 -0.65 -2.11 -17.72
C LYS A 230 0.31 -3.23 -17.37
N MET A 231 0.15 -3.79 -16.18
CA MET A 231 0.77 -5.07 -15.82
C MET A 231 0.23 -6.21 -16.69
N LYS A 232 0.99 -7.30 -16.75
CA LYS A 232 0.49 -8.60 -17.26
C LYS A 232 0.40 -9.60 -16.14
N GLY A 233 -0.64 -10.42 -16.12
CA GLY A 233 -0.76 -11.54 -15.19
C GLY A 233 -1.33 -11.19 -13.80
N TRP A 234 -1.33 -9.92 -13.38
CA TRP A 234 -2.03 -9.49 -12.16
C TRP A 234 -3.54 -9.67 -12.33
N LYS A 235 -4.21 -10.09 -11.25
CA LYS A 235 -5.66 -10.22 -11.17
C LYS A 235 -6.14 -9.51 -9.91
N ARG A 236 -7.33 -8.93 -9.95
CA ARG A 236 -7.91 -8.23 -8.79
C ARG A 236 -8.00 -9.08 -7.52
N SER A 237 -8.10 -10.40 -7.65
CA SER A 237 -8.15 -11.32 -6.51
C SER A 237 -6.80 -11.55 -5.83
N MET A 238 -5.69 -11.17 -6.47
CA MET A 238 -4.35 -11.39 -5.94
C MET A 238 -4.03 -10.35 -4.86
N TYR A 239 -3.64 -10.84 -3.70
CA TYR A 239 -2.86 -10.08 -2.72
C TYR A 239 -1.40 -10.01 -3.16
N TYR A 240 -0.60 -9.17 -2.50
CA TYR A 240 0.80 -9.00 -2.89
C TYR A 240 1.61 -10.31 -2.85
N ASP A 241 1.41 -11.15 -1.84
CA ASP A 241 2.12 -12.43 -1.71
C ASP A 241 1.74 -13.46 -2.79
N ASP A 242 0.57 -13.33 -3.42
CA ASP A 242 0.20 -14.15 -4.58
C ASP A 242 1.05 -13.81 -5.82
N THR A 243 1.65 -12.63 -5.86
CA THR A 243 2.46 -12.13 -6.99
C THR A 243 3.88 -12.71 -7.03
N ARG A 244 4.36 -13.24 -5.89
CA ARG A 244 5.76 -13.65 -5.64
C ARG A 244 6.81 -12.53 -5.77
N LEU A 245 6.38 -11.27 -5.86
CA LEU A 245 7.27 -10.11 -5.78
C LEU A 245 7.87 -10.01 -4.37
N GLN A 246 9.06 -9.44 -4.26
CA GLN A 246 9.62 -9.11 -2.95
C GLN A 246 9.01 -7.80 -2.44
N TRP A 247 8.65 -7.77 -1.17
CA TRP A 247 8.19 -6.55 -0.52
C TRP A 247 9.38 -5.63 -0.23
N VAL A 248 9.57 -4.63 -1.09
CA VAL A 248 10.43 -3.48 -0.76
C VAL A 248 9.58 -2.50 0.03
N LEU A 249 9.91 -2.29 1.31
CA LEU A 249 9.11 -1.46 2.19
C LEU A 249 8.93 -0.04 1.61
N PRO A 250 7.68 0.40 1.35
CA PRO A 250 7.44 1.70 0.74
C PRO A 250 7.73 2.87 1.69
N SER A 251 7.73 2.64 3.00
CA SER A 251 8.17 3.59 4.01
C SER A 251 8.77 2.86 5.22
N PRO A 252 9.56 3.54 6.08
CA PRO A 252 10.20 2.89 7.23
C PRO A 252 9.22 2.20 8.19
N ASN A 253 7.98 2.68 8.28
CA ASN A 253 6.94 2.13 9.14
C ASN A 253 5.92 1.25 8.37
N MET A 254 6.24 0.87 7.14
CA MET A 254 5.52 -0.14 6.35
C MET A 254 6.43 -1.34 6.04
N PRO A 255 7.02 -1.99 7.06
CA PRO A 255 8.08 -2.98 6.85
C PRO A 255 7.57 -4.30 6.26
N THR A 256 6.29 -4.65 6.41
CA THR A 256 5.76 -5.96 6.04
C THR A 256 4.38 -5.89 5.38
N LEU A 257 3.99 -6.99 4.72
CA LEU A 257 2.64 -7.17 4.19
C LEU A 257 1.58 -7.25 5.29
N ASP A 258 1.93 -7.78 6.47
CA ASP A 258 1.03 -7.80 7.63
C ASP A 258 0.68 -6.37 8.07
N THR A 259 1.69 -5.50 8.08
CA THR A 259 1.50 -4.07 8.34
C THR A 259 0.57 -3.45 7.31
N ALA A 260 0.78 -3.71 6.00
CA ALA A 260 -0.08 -3.19 4.94
C ALA A 260 -1.54 -3.65 5.11
N LEU A 261 -1.75 -4.89 5.54
CA LEU A 261 -3.08 -5.48 5.70
C LEU A 261 -3.91 -4.79 6.79
N VAL A 262 -3.31 -4.41 7.92
CA VAL A 262 -4.00 -3.74 9.03
C VAL A 262 -4.04 -2.21 8.87
N TYR A 263 -3.12 -1.64 8.09
CA TYR A 263 -2.93 -0.20 7.91
C TYR A 263 -4.21 0.61 7.62
N PRO A 264 -5.15 0.19 6.75
CA PRO A 264 -6.33 0.99 6.41
C PRO A 264 -7.17 1.45 7.60
N GLY A 265 -7.20 0.66 8.69
CA GLY A 265 -7.88 1.05 9.92
C GLY A 265 -6.95 1.32 11.09
N ALA A 266 -5.84 0.58 11.23
CA ALA A 266 -4.92 0.77 12.35
C ALA A 266 -4.28 2.17 12.35
N ALA A 267 -4.05 2.77 11.18
CA ALA A 267 -3.49 4.11 11.11
C ALA A 267 -4.47 5.23 11.49
N LEU A 268 -5.77 4.94 11.70
CA LEU A 268 -6.69 5.91 12.32
C LEU A 268 -6.24 6.32 13.73
N ILE A 269 -5.48 5.45 14.41
CA ILE A 269 -4.86 5.72 15.72
C ILE A 269 -3.90 6.91 15.66
N GLU A 270 -3.33 7.23 14.49
CA GLU A 270 -2.49 8.42 14.32
C GLU A 270 -3.24 9.70 14.71
N GLY A 271 -4.55 9.75 14.45
CA GLY A 271 -5.46 10.84 14.85
C GLY A 271 -5.84 10.86 16.33
N THR A 272 -5.10 10.16 17.20
CA THR A 272 -5.37 10.06 18.64
C THR A 272 -4.09 10.18 19.46
N ASN A 273 -4.22 10.25 20.78
CA ASN A 273 -3.10 10.20 21.72
C ASN A 273 -2.58 8.77 22.02
N VAL A 274 -3.13 7.73 21.39
CA VAL A 274 -2.70 6.33 21.52
C VAL A 274 -1.56 6.04 20.54
N SER A 275 -0.58 5.23 20.93
CA SER A 275 0.49 4.80 20.01
C SER A 275 -0.03 3.76 19.02
N GLU A 276 0.25 3.98 17.75
CA GLU A 276 0.09 3.01 16.65
C GLU A 276 1.32 2.11 16.47
N GLY A 277 2.21 2.01 17.47
CA GLY A 277 3.33 1.07 17.45
C GLY A 277 4.54 1.53 16.63
N ARG A 278 4.55 2.76 16.08
CA ARG A 278 5.80 3.40 15.61
C ARG A 278 6.81 3.47 16.76
N GLY A 279 8.09 3.31 16.46
CA GLY A 279 9.12 3.11 17.48
C GLY A 279 9.27 1.67 17.97
N THR A 280 8.56 0.71 17.35
CA THR A 280 8.72 -0.73 17.61
C THR A 280 9.06 -1.46 16.31
N THR A 281 9.21 -2.79 16.37
CA THR A 281 9.39 -3.65 15.19
C THR A 281 8.07 -4.05 14.51
N LYS A 282 6.92 -3.58 15.03
CA LYS A 282 5.58 -3.96 14.60
C LYS A 282 4.64 -2.73 14.51
N PRO A 283 4.99 -1.70 13.71
CA PRO A 283 4.12 -0.54 13.53
C PRO A 283 2.77 -0.96 12.95
N PHE A 284 1.71 -0.27 13.38
CA PHE A 284 0.29 -0.49 13.09
C PHE A 284 -0.29 -1.85 13.52
N GLU A 285 0.54 -2.85 13.79
CA GLU A 285 0.12 -4.11 14.40
C GLU A 285 0.02 -4.01 15.93
N LEU A 286 0.86 -3.19 16.56
CA LEU A 286 0.80 -2.87 17.99
C LEU A 286 0.07 -1.54 18.23
N ILE A 287 -0.92 -1.54 19.11
CA ILE A 287 -1.69 -0.35 19.49
C ILE A 287 -1.76 -0.28 21.01
N GLY A 288 -1.45 0.88 21.60
CA GLY A 288 -1.45 1.00 23.05
C GLY A 288 -1.13 2.39 23.61
N ALA A 289 -1.38 2.58 24.89
CA ALA A 289 -0.95 3.76 25.65
C ALA A 289 -0.57 3.36 27.10
N PRO A 290 0.19 4.19 27.84
CA PRO A 290 0.56 3.88 29.23
C PRO A 290 -0.64 3.73 30.19
N PHE A 291 -1.81 4.26 29.82
CA PHE A 291 -3.02 4.19 30.63
C PHE A 291 -3.89 2.96 30.36
N ILE A 292 -3.56 2.14 29.37
CA ILE A 292 -4.41 1.02 28.93
C ILE A 292 -4.12 -0.24 29.75
N ASP A 293 -5.17 -0.92 30.22
CA ASP A 293 -5.11 -2.33 30.60
C ASP A 293 -5.19 -3.21 29.34
N SER A 294 -4.08 -3.91 29.05
CA SER A 294 -3.96 -4.77 27.86
C SER A 294 -4.90 -5.97 27.85
N ILE A 295 -5.26 -6.51 29.03
CA ILE A 295 -6.11 -7.69 29.15
C ILE A 295 -7.55 -7.27 28.91
N GLU A 296 -8.01 -6.24 29.60
CA GLU A 296 -9.38 -5.73 29.45
C GLU A 296 -9.65 -5.29 28.01
N LEU A 297 -8.73 -4.53 27.39
CA LEU A 297 -8.89 -4.09 26.01
C LEU A 297 -8.97 -5.28 25.04
N ALA A 298 -8.10 -6.28 25.19
CA ALA A 298 -8.14 -7.46 24.33
C ALA A 298 -9.43 -8.28 24.51
N GLU A 299 -9.89 -8.47 25.74
CA GLU A 299 -11.14 -9.19 26.04
C GLU A 299 -12.34 -8.49 25.42
N LYS A 300 -12.45 -7.16 25.59
CA LYS A 300 -13.53 -6.36 24.99
C LYS A 300 -13.53 -6.44 23.47
N LEU A 301 -12.36 -6.31 22.84
CA LEU A 301 -12.25 -6.39 21.38
C LEU A 301 -12.55 -7.80 20.85
N ASN A 302 -12.08 -8.86 21.53
CA ASN A 302 -12.35 -10.24 21.13
C ASN A 302 -13.84 -10.60 21.31
N ALA A 303 -14.53 -10.00 22.28
CA ALA A 303 -15.98 -10.16 22.48
C ALA A 303 -16.84 -9.54 21.36
N LEU A 304 -16.27 -8.64 20.54
CA LEU A 304 -16.94 -8.12 19.35
C LEU A 304 -17.03 -9.16 18.21
N HIS A 305 -16.29 -10.27 18.30
CA HIS A 305 -16.27 -11.33 17.29
C HIS A 305 -16.01 -10.83 15.86
N LEU A 306 -15.11 -9.85 15.71
CA LEU A 306 -14.75 -9.28 14.42
C LEU A 306 -14.18 -10.36 13.47
N PRO A 307 -14.57 -10.35 12.19
CA PRO A 307 -14.21 -11.41 11.27
C PRO A 307 -12.71 -11.43 10.95
N GLY A 308 -12.09 -12.60 11.07
CA GLY A 308 -10.72 -12.86 10.60
C GLY A 308 -9.61 -12.19 11.41
N VAL A 309 -9.88 -11.78 12.66
CA VAL A 309 -8.90 -11.14 13.54
C VAL A 309 -9.02 -11.65 14.97
N VAL A 310 -7.90 -11.70 15.69
CA VAL A 310 -7.84 -11.88 17.14
C VAL A 310 -6.90 -10.83 17.74
N PHE A 311 -7.23 -10.36 18.94
CA PHE A 311 -6.43 -9.38 19.66
C PHE A 311 -5.70 -10.06 20.81
N ARG A 312 -4.39 -9.89 20.86
CA ARG A 312 -3.55 -10.41 21.95
C ARG A 312 -3.10 -9.26 22.85
N PRO A 313 -3.23 -9.35 24.19
CA PRO A 313 -2.64 -8.38 25.10
C PRO A 313 -1.14 -8.21 24.83
N ALA A 314 -0.65 -6.98 24.78
CA ALA A 314 0.74 -6.67 24.50
C ALA A 314 1.27 -5.53 25.38
N SER A 315 2.58 -5.56 25.62
CA SER A 315 3.34 -4.51 26.28
C SER A 315 4.56 -4.19 25.43
N PHE A 316 4.84 -2.91 25.21
CA PHE A 316 5.96 -2.45 24.38
C PHE A 316 6.42 -1.06 24.83
N THR A 317 7.65 -0.68 24.47
CA THR A 317 8.20 0.65 24.74
C THR A 317 8.67 1.24 23.41
N PRO A 318 7.93 2.20 22.82
CA PRO A 318 8.35 2.87 21.60
C PRO A 318 9.71 3.58 21.77
N THR A 319 10.58 3.51 20.77
CA THR A 319 11.86 4.22 20.74
C THR A 319 11.78 5.64 20.16
N PHE A 320 10.70 5.95 19.45
CA PHE A 320 10.34 7.27 18.93
C PHE A 320 8.82 7.37 18.78
N SER A 321 8.31 8.53 18.34
CA SER A 321 6.86 8.82 18.22
C SER A 321 6.12 8.85 19.57
N LYS A 322 4.80 8.64 19.55
CA LYS A 322 3.93 8.66 20.73
C LYS A 322 4.39 7.67 21.79
N HIS A 323 4.43 8.15 23.04
CA HIS A 323 4.88 7.40 24.22
C HIS A 323 6.32 6.89 24.17
N SER A 324 7.19 7.56 23.39
CA SER A 324 8.63 7.24 23.34
C SER A 324 9.26 7.15 24.73
N GLY A 325 9.96 6.04 24.98
CA GLY A 325 10.63 5.74 26.25
C GLY A 325 9.71 5.36 27.40
N LYS A 326 8.40 5.27 27.19
CA LYS A 326 7.41 4.90 28.22
C LYS A 326 6.85 3.51 27.96
N LEU A 327 6.77 2.70 29.01
CA LEU A 327 6.08 1.42 28.96
C LEU A 327 4.63 1.66 28.55
N THR A 328 4.23 1.00 27.47
CA THR A 328 2.94 1.11 26.83
C THR A 328 2.29 -0.26 26.85
N HIS A 329 1.02 -0.31 27.23
CA HIS A 329 0.20 -1.52 27.25
C HIS A 329 -0.92 -1.38 26.21
N GLY A 330 -1.40 -2.50 25.69
CA GLY A 330 -2.48 -2.51 24.72
C GLY A 330 -2.61 -3.86 24.02
N ILE A 331 -2.75 -3.85 22.70
CA ILE A 331 -2.99 -5.06 21.91
C ILE A 331 -2.01 -5.21 20.76
N GLN A 332 -1.83 -6.45 20.31
CA GLN A 332 -1.36 -6.80 18.99
C GLN A 332 -2.52 -7.32 18.16
N ILE A 333 -2.69 -6.78 16.95
CA ILE A 333 -3.64 -7.27 15.95
C ILE A 333 -3.04 -8.50 15.27
N HIS A 334 -3.73 -9.64 15.32
CA HIS A 334 -3.37 -10.84 14.57
C HIS A 334 -4.47 -11.15 13.56
N VAL A 335 -4.17 -11.00 12.27
CA VAL A 335 -5.10 -11.40 11.20
C VAL A 335 -5.04 -12.92 11.04
N THR A 336 -6.16 -13.59 11.32
CA THR A 336 -6.29 -15.06 11.25
C THR A 336 -6.89 -15.53 9.93
N ASN A 337 -7.65 -14.66 9.25
CA ASN A 337 -8.20 -14.91 7.93
C ASN A 337 -8.33 -13.60 7.13
N ARG A 338 -7.42 -13.36 6.19
CA ARG A 338 -7.40 -12.14 5.35
C ARG A 338 -8.62 -11.96 4.45
N ASP A 339 -9.28 -13.04 4.06
CA ASP A 339 -10.45 -13.01 3.19
C ASP A 339 -11.71 -12.61 3.97
N ALA A 340 -11.75 -12.89 5.27
CA ALA A 340 -12.79 -12.41 6.17
C ALA A 340 -12.46 -11.03 6.77
N PHE A 341 -11.17 -10.70 6.92
CA PHE A 341 -10.71 -9.49 7.59
C PHE A 341 -11.18 -8.20 6.92
N LYS A 342 -11.55 -7.25 7.77
CA LYS A 342 -12.07 -5.93 7.44
C LYS A 342 -11.30 -4.85 8.23
N PRO A 343 -10.20 -4.33 7.66
CA PRO A 343 -9.30 -3.45 8.38
C PRO A 343 -9.93 -2.16 8.90
N VAL A 344 -10.84 -1.51 8.14
CA VAL A 344 -11.43 -0.23 8.55
C VAL A 344 -12.45 -0.44 9.67
N GLU A 345 -13.34 -1.42 9.55
CA GLU A 345 -14.27 -1.81 10.62
C GLU A 345 -13.49 -2.17 11.91
N THR A 346 -12.37 -2.90 11.75
CA THR A 346 -11.49 -3.25 12.86
C THR A 346 -10.84 -2.03 13.51
N GLY A 347 -10.25 -1.12 12.72
CA GLY A 347 -9.62 0.09 13.23
C GLY A 347 -10.58 1.00 13.99
N LEU A 348 -11.79 1.20 13.45
CA LEU A 348 -12.85 1.96 14.13
C LEU A 348 -13.29 1.29 15.43
N SER A 349 -13.41 -0.03 15.45
CA SER A 349 -13.75 -0.78 16.66
C SER A 349 -12.67 -0.63 17.73
N ILE A 350 -11.40 -0.60 17.36
CA ILE A 350 -10.28 -0.33 18.29
C ILE A 350 -10.38 1.09 18.85
N VAL A 351 -10.52 2.10 18.00
CA VAL A 351 -10.63 3.51 18.43
C VAL A 351 -11.82 3.68 19.37
N LYS A 352 -13.00 3.18 19.00
CA LYS A 352 -14.21 3.27 19.80
C LYS A 352 -14.07 2.53 21.14
N THR A 353 -13.53 1.31 21.15
CA THR A 353 -13.38 0.54 22.40
C THR A 353 -12.43 1.23 23.37
N ILE A 354 -11.33 1.82 22.87
CA ILE A 354 -10.41 2.58 23.73
C ILE A 354 -11.07 3.87 24.22
N HIS A 355 -11.80 4.59 23.36
CA HIS A 355 -12.58 5.77 23.77
C HIS A 355 -13.56 5.43 24.91
N ASP A 356 -14.33 4.36 24.76
CA ASP A 356 -15.37 3.97 25.71
C ASP A 356 -14.80 3.46 27.05
N LEU A 357 -13.64 2.79 27.04
CA LEU A 357 -12.97 2.29 28.25
C LEU A 357 -12.22 3.38 29.03
N TYR A 358 -11.68 4.38 28.32
CA TYR A 358 -10.79 5.38 28.90
C TYR A 358 -11.25 6.83 28.60
N PRO A 359 -12.50 7.21 28.92
CA PRO A 359 -13.07 8.50 28.49
C PRO A 359 -12.33 9.73 29.04
N ASP A 360 -11.68 9.61 30.21
CA ASP A 360 -10.93 10.70 30.82
C ASP A 360 -9.49 10.85 30.27
N GLN A 361 -8.98 9.85 29.55
CA GLN A 361 -7.58 9.75 29.13
C GLN A 361 -7.41 9.67 27.62
N PHE A 362 -8.35 9.06 26.91
CA PHE A 362 -8.39 9.03 25.46
C PHE A 362 -8.67 10.43 24.92
N ALA A 363 -7.95 10.81 23.85
CA ALA A 363 -8.22 12.06 23.15
C ALA A 363 -7.93 11.88 21.66
N PHE A 364 -8.82 12.42 20.83
CA PHE A 364 -8.51 12.71 19.44
C PHE A 364 -7.44 13.81 19.34
N SER A 365 -6.72 13.84 18.22
CA SER A 365 -5.80 14.93 17.93
C SER A 365 -6.54 16.27 17.98
N LYS A 366 -5.84 17.31 18.45
CA LYS A 366 -6.40 18.66 18.52
C LYS A 366 -6.90 19.12 17.17
N GLU A 367 -8.05 19.78 17.18
CA GLU A 367 -8.61 20.42 16.00
C GLU A 367 -7.73 21.60 15.55
N ASN A 368 -7.70 21.83 14.24
CA ASN A 368 -7.10 23.03 13.66
C ASN A 368 -8.07 24.24 13.76
N SER A 369 -7.69 25.39 13.18
CA SER A 369 -8.52 26.60 13.19
C SER A 369 -9.89 26.46 12.49
N GLN A 370 -10.12 25.38 11.75
CA GLN A 370 -11.38 25.08 11.08
C GLN A 370 -12.23 24.04 11.85
N GLY A 371 -11.81 23.64 13.06
CA GLY A 371 -12.50 22.61 13.84
C GLY A 371 -12.28 21.19 13.29
N ILE A 372 -11.22 20.96 12.51
CA ILE A 372 -10.93 19.66 11.90
C ILE A 372 -9.78 18.99 12.65
N SER A 373 -10.03 17.82 13.22
CA SER A 373 -9.00 16.96 13.81
C SER A 373 -8.23 16.21 12.71
N PHE A 374 -6.99 15.78 13.00
CA PHE A 374 -6.27 14.87 12.11
C PHE A 374 -7.02 13.54 11.93
N PHE A 375 -7.75 13.07 12.94
CA PHE A 375 -8.64 11.91 12.81
C PHE A 375 -9.70 12.13 11.71
N ASP A 376 -10.31 13.32 11.66
CA ASP A 376 -11.34 13.67 10.67
C ASP A 376 -10.76 13.68 9.25
N GLN A 377 -9.49 14.09 9.09
CA GLN A 377 -8.78 14.04 7.80
C GLN A 377 -8.48 12.60 7.38
N LEU A 378 -8.03 11.75 8.31
CA LEU A 378 -7.72 10.34 8.03
C LEU A 378 -8.99 9.58 7.66
N ILE A 379 -10.05 9.67 8.48
CA ILE A 379 -11.33 9.01 8.21
C ILE A 379 -12.09 9.67 7.04
N GLY A 380 -11.82 10.95 6.79
CA GLY A 380 -12.30 11.70 5.62
C GLY A 380 -13.68 12.32 5.80
N ASN A 381 -14.13 12.51 7.03
CA ASN A 381 -15.34 13.24 7.40
C ASN A 381 -15.29 13.57 8.90
N GLY A 382 -16.14 14.49 9.37
CA GLY A 382 -16.22 14.81 10.81
C GLY A 382 -17.30 14.04 11.56
N TRP A 383 -18.24 13.40 10.86
CA TRP A 383 -19.37 12.76 11.52
C TRP A 383 -18.98 11.45 12.21
N VAL A 384 -17.93 10.74 11.75
CA VAL A 384 -17.49 9.50 12.41
C VAL A 384 -16.92 9.77 13.79
N ARG A 385 -16.11 10.83 13.95
CA ARG A 385 -15.60 11.23 15.26
C ARG A 385 -16.75 11.59 16.20
N GLN A 386 -17.66 12.44 15.74
CA GLN A 386 -18.85 12.80 16.50
C GLN A 386 -19.68 11.55 16.88
N ALA A 387 -19.84 10.60 15.95
CA ALA A 387 -20.58 9.36 16.22
C ALA A 387 -19.91 8.50 17.30
N ILE A 388 -18.57 8.47 17.37
CA ILE A 388 -17.83 7.80 18.45
C ILE A 388 -18.12 8.50 19.79
N GLU A 389 -18.02 9.83 19.82
CA GLU A 389 -18.29 10.65 21.00
C GLU A 389 -19.74 10.52 21.50
N ASP A 390 -20.70 10.38 20.57
CA ASP A 390 -22.13 10.18 20.83
C ASP A 390 -22.48 8.72 21.20
N GLY A 391 -21.49 7.82 21.21
CA GLY A 391 -21.66 6.41 21.59
C GLY A 391 -22.29 5.52 20.52
N ILE A 392 -22.44 5.98 19.28
CA ILE A 392 -22.99 5.21 18.16
C ILE A 392 -22.10 3.99 17.87
N SER A 393 -22.71 2.87 17.49
CA SER A 393 -21.97 1.64 17.17
C SER A 393 -21.26 1.72 15.81
N VAL A 394 -20.16 0.97 15.64
CA VAL A 394 -19.44 0.91 14.35
C VAL A 394 -20.33 0.34 13.23
N ASP A 395 -21.24 -0.59 13.55
CA ASP A 395 -22.21 -1.14 12.60
C ASP A 395 -23.19 -0.07 12.08
N GLU A 396 -23.68 0.82 12.94
CA GLU A 396 -24.52 1.95 12.55
C GLU A 396 -23.75 2.98 11.71
N MET A 397 -22.51 3.29 12.10
CA MET A 397 -21.65 4.16 11.29
C MET A 397 -21.46 3.57 9.89
N LYS A 398 -21.25 2.25 9.81
CA LYS A 398 -21.05 1.55 8.55
C LYS A 398 -22.24 1.68 7.61
N GLN A 399 -23.45 1.45 8.11
CA GLN A 399 -24.67 1.57 7.31
C GLN A 399 -24.79 2.96 6.65
N LYS A 400 -24.24 4.00 7.28
CA LYS A 400 -24.26 5.36 6.73
C LYS A 400 -23.37 5.52 5.49
N TRP A 401 -22.16 4.97 5.48
CA TRP A 401 -21.24 5.14 4.33
C TRP A 401 -21.41 4.08 3.23
N GLU A 402 -22.17 3.01 3.46
CA GLU A 402 -22.37 1.93 2.46
C GLU A 402 -22.91 2.48 1.13
N LYS A 403 -23.83 3.44 1.16
CA LYS A 403 -24.37 4.07 -0.06
C LYS A 403 -23.30 4.80 -0.87
N ASP A 404 -22.38 5.48 -0.21
CA ASP A 404 -21.29 6.20 -0.86
C ASP A 404 -20.28 5.22 -1.47
N VAL A 405 -20.02 4.10 -0.77
CA VAL A 405 -19.19 3.01 -1.30
C VAL A 405 -19.85 2.38 -2.54
N GLU A 406 -21.17 2.12 -2.52
CA GLU A 406 -21.89 1.61 -3.69
C GLU A 406 -21.83 2.57 -4.88
N ALA A 407 -21.94 3.88 -4.63
CA ALA A 407 -21.79 4.90 -5.67
C ALA A 407 -20.35 4.88 -6.25
N PHE A 408 -19.34 4.86 -5.40
CA PHE A 408 -17.94 4.75 -5.81
C PHE A 408 -17.67 3.46 -6.61
N MET A 409 -18.25 2.34 -6.20
CA MET A 409 -18.12 1.05 -6.91
C MET A 409 -18.63 1.13 -8.35
N LYS A 410 -19.68 1.93 -8.62
CA LYS A 410 -20.18 2.18 -9.96
C LYS A 410 -19.22 3.06 -10.77
N ILE A 411 -18.71 4.13 -10.15
CA ILE A 411 -17.76 5.05 -10.78
C ILE A 411 -16.48 4.32 -11.17
N ARG A 412 -15.85 3.62 -10.22
CA ARG A 412 -14.54 2.97 -10.43
C ARG A 412 -14.55 1.94 -11.56
N LYS A 413 -15.71 1.31 -11.83
CA LYS A 413 -15.86 0.28 -12.88
C LYS A 413 -15.43 0.79 -14.26
N GLN A 414 -15.58 2.09 -14.52
CA GLN A 414 -15.19 2.73 -15.78
C GLN A 414 -13.67 2.79 -15.97
N TYR A 415 -12.91 2.73 -14.87
CA TYR A 415 -11.47 2.94 -14.85
C TYR A 415 -10.68 1.66 -14.56
N LEU A 416 -11.36 0.53 -14.31
CA LEU A 416 -10.68 -0.72 -14.00
C LEU A 416 -9.95 -1.29 -15.21
N LEU A 417 -8.71 -1.70 -15.00
CA LEU A 417 -7.79 -2.19 -16.00
C LEU A 417 -7.66 -3.72 -16.01
N TYR A 418 -8.08 -4.38 -14.91
CA TYR A 418 -7.84 -5.81 -14.65
C TYR A 418 -9.08 -6.55 -14.15
#